data_AF-A0A2G8K6B4-F1
#
_entry.id   AF-A0A2G8K6B4-F1
#
_cell.length_a   1.000
_cell.length_b   1.000
_cell.length_c   1.000
_cell.angle_alpha   90.00
_cell.angle_beta   90.00
_cell.angle_gamma   90.00
#
_symmetry.space_group_name_H-M   'P 1'
#
loop_
_entity.id
_entity.type
_entity.pdbx_description
1 polymer ?
#
loop_
_entity_poly.entity_id
_entity_poly.type
_entity_poly.pdbx_seq_one_letter_code
_entity_poly.pdbx_strand_id
1 'polypeptide(L)'
;MCAVEFHGEGGLGGVSIPNQPAEGDICREEHAVTALLRLTKERPGEITLLAIGPLTNVALAIRLDPGFTKRLKSLIIMGGNITGE
;
A
#
# COMPACT_ATOMS: atom_id res chain seq x y z
N MET A 1 -11.69 9.49 -18.04
CA MET A 1 -12.18 9.68 -16.67
C MET A 1 -10.99 9.60 -15.73
N CYS A 2 -10.76 10.62 -14.91
CA CYS A 2 -9.69 10.66 -13.92
C CYS A 2 -10.24 10.23 -12.55
N ALA A 3 -9.37 9.69 -11.70
CA ALA A 3 -9.74 9.27 -10.35
C ALA A 3 -10.39 10.40 -9.51
N VAL A 4 -10.05 11.66 -9.81
CA VAL A 4 -10.63 12.85 -9.17
C VAL A 4 -12.15 12.94 -9.33
N GLU A 5 -12.72 12.42 -10.43
CA GLU A 5 -14.17 12.46 -10.68
C GLU A 5 -14.93 11.51 -9.74
N PHE A 6 -14.28 10.46 -9.24
CA PHE A 6 -14.87 9.49 -8.32
C PHE A 6 -14.53 9.77 -6.86
N HIS A 7 -13.34 10.27 -6.59
CA HIS A 7 -12.82 10.45 -5.23
C HIS A 7 -12.75 11.92 -4.77
N GLY A 8 -13.02 12.88 -5.65
CA GLY A 8 -12.87 14.31 -5.38
C GLY A 8 -11.41 14.78 -5.33
N GLU A 9 -11.20 16.09 -5.31
CA GLU A 9 -9.86 16.74 -5.31
C GLU A 9 -8.93 16.24 -4.19
N GLY A 10 -9.49 16.04 -2.99
CA GLY A 10 -8.75 15.53 -1.83
C GLY A 10 -8.76 14.01 -1.68
N GLY A 11 -9.36 13.26 -2.61
CA GLY A 11 -9.49 11.79 -2.53
C GLY A 11 -10.54 11.26 -1.55
N LEU A 12 -11.28 12.15 -0.86
CA LEU A 12 -12.26 11.83 0.18
C LEU A 12 -13.65 12.45 -0.07
N GLY A 13 -14.08 12.53 -1.33
CA GLY A 13 -15.46 12.88 -1.72
C GLY A 13 -15.85 14.34 -1.47
N GLY A 14 -14.88 15.27 -1.46
CA GLY A 14 -15.12 16.71 -1.24
C GLY A 14 -15.12 17.16 0.21
N VAL A 15 -14.83 16.26 1.16
CA VAL A 15 -14.62 16.62 2.57
C VAL A 15 -13.35 17.49 2.69
N SER A 16 -13.50 18.68 3.26
CA SER A 16 -12.36 19.52 3.63
C SER A 16 -11.79 19.06 4.97
N ILE A 17 -10.61 18.47 4.94
CA ILE A 17 -9.85 18.12 6.14
C ILE A 17 -8.89 19.28 6.44
N PRO A 18 -8.86 19.80 7.68
CA PRO A 18 -7.84 20.78 8.07
C PRO A 18 -6.45 20.23 7.77
N ASN A 19 -5.55 21.04 7.22
CA ASN A 19 -4.14 20.66 7.00
C ASN A 19 -3.33 20.62 8.31
N GLN A 20 -3.98 20.17 9.38
CA GLN A 20 -3.46 20.02 10.71
C GLN A 20 -3.19 18.53 10.87
N PRO A 21 -1.96 18.12 11.21
CA PRO A 21 -1.74 16.74 11.57
C PRO A 21 -2.69 16.40 12.71
N ALA A 22 -3.43 15.30 12.58
CA ALA A 22 -4.28 14.84 13.67
C ALA A 22 -3.41 14.64 14.93
N GLU A 23 -4.00 14.72 16.11
CA GLU A 23 -3.25 14.41 17.33
C GLU A 23 -2.77 12.94 17.25
N GLY A 24 -1.44 12.76 17.18
CA GLY A 24 -0.85 11.46 16.85
C GLY A 24 -0.71 11.18 15.35
N ASP A 25 -0.51 12.18 14.50
CA ASP A 25 -0.13 11.96 13.10
C ASP A 25 1.31 11.40 13.04
N ILE A 26 1.41 10.13 12.65
CA ILE A 26 2.61 9.29 12.81
C ILE A 26 3.21 8.94 11.45
N CYS A 27 3.34 9.92 10.54
CA CYS A 27 4.14 9.70 9.35
C CYS A 27 5.55 9.29 9.79
N ARG A 28 5.90 8.02 9.55
CA ARG A 28 7.19 7.47 9.96
C ARG A 28 8.26 7.92 8.97
N GLU A 29 9.45 8.19 9.48
CA GLU A 29 10.61 8.46 8.62
C GLU A 29 11.01 7.24 7.77
N GLU A 30 10.70 6.03 8.24
CA GLU A 30 10.98 4.80 7.51
C GLU A 30 10.12 4.71 6.23
N HIS A 31 10.80 4.61 5.08
CA HIS A 31 10.14 4.41 3.81
C HIS A 31 9.31 3.10 3.80
N ALA A 32 8.08 3.15 3.28
CA ALA A 32 7.15 2.03 3.31
C ALA A 32 7.72 0.71 2.76
N VAL A 33 8.53 0.78 1.69
CA VAL A 33 9.19 -0.40 1.12
C VAL A 33 10.19 -1.03 2.09
N THR A 34 10.98 -0.22 2.80
CA THR A 34 11.92 -0.71 3.82
C THR A 34 11.17 -1.36 4.98
N ALA A 35 10.07 -0.74 5.42
CA ALA A 35 9.20 -1.31 6.46
C ALA A 35 8.63 -2.68 6.04
N LEU A 36 8.13 -2.82 4.80
CA LEU A 36 7.65 -4.10 4.28
C LEU A 36 8.73 -5.19 4.32
N LEU A 37 9.94 -4.87 3.89
CA LEU A 37 11.05 -5.82 3.89
C LEU A 37 11.48 -6.21 5.31
N ARG A 38 11.57 -5.25 6.21
CA ARG A 38 11.94 -5.46 7.61
C ARG A 38 10.89 -6.31 8.33
N LEU A 39 9.63 -5.91 8.28
CA LEU A 39 8.53 -6.62 8.95
C LEU A 39 8.40 -8.08 8.48
N THR A 40 8.52 -8.32 7.17
CA THR A 40 8.46 -9.68 6.63
C THR A 40 9.70 -10.52 6.93
N LYS A 41 10.85 -9.91 7.22
CA LYS A 41 12.04 -10.62 7.72
C LYS A 41 11.92 -10.96 9.21
N GLU A 42 11.35 -10.08 10.00
CA GLU A 42 11.13 -10.29 11.44
C GLU A 42 10.09 -11.37 11.71
N ARG A 43 9.06 -11.51 10.85
CA ARG A 43 7.91 -12.42 11.04
C ARG A 43 7.55 -13.20 9.77
N PRO A 44 8.45 -14.09 9.29
CA PRO A 44 8.21 -14.83 8.06
C PRO A 44 7.01 -15.77 8.19
N GLY A 45 6.10 -15.73 7.22
CA GLY A 45 4.90 -16.58 7.17
C GLY A 45 3.74 -16.09 8.04
N GLU A 46 3.88 -14.97 8.75
CA GLU A 46 2.82 -14.44 9.63
C GLU A 46 2.03 -13.30 8.98
N ILE A 47 2.67 -12.50 8.13
CA ILE A 47 2.09 -11.26 7.60
C ILE A 47 1.26 -11.52 6.34
N THR A 48 0.00 -11.10 6.36
CA THR A 48 -0.84 -10.97 5.16
C THR A 48 -0.79 -9.53 4.67
N LEU A 49 -0.39 -9.34 3.40
CA LEU A 49 -0.37 -8.02 2.76
C LEU A 49 -1.66 -7.81 1.95
N LEU A 50 -2.44 -6.78 2.30
CA LEU A 50 -3.61 -6.34 1.56
C LEU A 50 -3.28 -5.11 0.72
N ALA A 51 -3.29 -5.24 -0.59
CA ALA A 51 -2.99 -4.17 -1.54
C ALA A 51 -4.26 -3.71 -2.26
N ILE A 52 -4.72 -2.50 -1.92
CA ILE A 52 -5.96 -1.89 -2.42
C ILE A 52 -5.72 -0.65 -3.31
N GLY A 53 -4.48 -0.42 -3.70
CA GLY A 53 -4.07 0.69 -4.54
C GLY A 53 -2.95 0.28 -5.49
N PRO A 54 -2.26 1.24 -6.13
CA PRO A 54 -1.16 0.94 -7.03
C PRO A 54 -0.09 0.06 -6.38
N LEU A 55 0.33 -0.99 -7.09
CA LEU A 55 1.28 -1.99 -6.58
C LEU A 55 2.74 -1.51 -6.57
N THR A 56 3.01 -0.20 -6.74
CA THR A 56 4.36 0.36 -6.87
C THR A 56 5.27 -0.05 -5.71
N ASN A 57 4.79 0.03 -4.46
CA ASN A 57 5.57 -0.36 -3.28
C ASN A 57 5.86 -1.87 -3.26
N VAL A 58 4.91 -2.70 -3.68
CA VAL A 58 5.08 -4.16 -3.77
C VAL A 58 6.10 -4.51 -4.85
N ALA A 59 6.00 -3.88 -6.02
CA ALA A 59 6.94 -4.08 -7.12
C ALA A 59 8.36 -3.68 -6.72
N LEU A 60 8.53 -2.53 -6.04
CA LEU A 60 9.83 -2.10 -5.52
C LEU A 60 10.37 -3.06 -4.45
N ALA A 61 9.53 -3.55 -3.53
CA ALA A 61 9.94 -4.54 -2.54
C ALA A 61 10.47 -5.83 -3.20
N ILE A 62 9.78 -6.34 -4.22
CA ILE A 62 10.22 -7.52 -4.99
C ILE A 62 11.53 -7.25 -5.74
N ARG A 63 11.69 -6.05 -6.31
CA ARG A 63 12.92 -5.66 -7.03
C ARG A 63 14.13 -5.60 -6.11
N LEU A 64 13.97 -5.09 -4.90
CA LEU A 64 15.03 -4.98 -3.90
C LEU A 64 15.33 -6.31 -3.20
N ASP A 65 14.31 -7.14 -2.98
CA ASP A 65 14.43 -8.44 -2.32
C ASP A 65 13.48 -9.45 -2.99
N PRO A 66 13.97 -10.26 -3.94
CA PRO A 66 13.17 -11.27 -4.63
C PRO A 66 12.57 -12.35 -3.70
N GLY A 67 13.10 -12.49 -2.47
CA GLY A 67 12.57 -13.39 -1.46
C GLY A 67 11.36 -12.83 -0.70
N PHE A 68 11.02 -11.55 -0.88
CA PHE A 68 9.94 -10.86 -0.16
C PHE A 68 8.61 -11.62 -0.20
N THR A 69 8.15 -12.01 -1.39
CA THR A 69 6.85 -12.68 -1.55
C THR A 69 6.79 -14.04 -0.88
N LYS A 70 7.92 -14.74 -0.78
CA LYS A 70 8.01 -16.06 -0.11
C LYS A 70 7.87 -15.96 1.41
N ARG A 71 8.10 -14.78 1.98
CA ARG A 71 7.97 -14.54 3.43
C ARG A 71 6.58 -14.07 3.84
N LEU A 72 5.72 -13.71 2.89
CA LEU A 72 4.34 -13.37 3.20
C LEU A 72 3.54 -14.64 3.51
N LYS A 73 2.62 -14.55 4.46
CA LYS A 73 1.57 -15.54 4.66
C LYS A 73 0.63 -15.57 3.46
N SER A 74 0.24 -14.38 3.01
CA SER A 74 -0.66 -14.18 1.87
C SER A 74 -0.49 -12.78 1.30
N LEU A 75 -0.75 -12.64 0.00
CA LEU A 75 -0.81 -11.37 -0.70
C LEU A 75 -2.18 -11.28 -1.38
N ILE A 76 -3.02 -10.35 -0.92
CA ILE A 76 -4.37 -10.13 -1.42
C ILE A 76 -4.37 -8.81 -2.18
N ILE A 77 -4.79 -8.84 -3.44
CA ILE A 77 -4.76 -7.68 -4.34
C ILE A 77 -6.18 -7.36 -4.77
N MET A 78 -6.61 -6.12 -4.55
CA MET A 78 -7.77 -5.55 -5.23
C MET A 78 -7.26 -4.83 -6.47
N GLY A 79 -7.64 -5.36 -7.63
CA GLY A 79 -7.25 -4.78 -8.92
C GLY A 79 -7.23 -5.82 -10.03
N GLY A 80 -7.28 -5.32 -11.27
CA GLY A 80 -7.36 -6.14 -12.48
C GLY A 80 -8.79 -6.25 -13.02
N ASN A 81 -8.89 -6.49 -14.32
CA ASN A 81 -10.12 -6.85 -15.01
C ASN A 81 -9.91 -8.25 -15.61
N ILE A 82 -10.69 -9.23 -15.17
CA ILE A 82 -10.57 -10.62 -15.65
C ILE A 82 -11.16 -10.81 -17.05
N THR A 83 -12.17 -10.02 -17.43
CA THR A 83 -12.82 -10.14 -18.74
C THR A 83 -12.09 -9.34 -19.82
N GLY A 84 -11.29 -8.34 -19.43
CA GLY A 84 -10.49 -7.54 -20.36
C GLY A 84 -11.31 -6.63 -21.28
N GLU A 85 -12.61 -6.46 -20.99
CA GLU A 85 -13.48 -5.48 -21.64
C GLU A 85 -13.15 -4.03 -21.21
#